data_AF-A0A821RZU6-F1
#
_entry.id   AF-A0A821RZU6-F1
#
_cell.length_a   1.000
_cell.length_b   1.000
_cell.length_c   1.000
_cell.angle_alpha   90.00
_cell.angle_beta   90.00
_cell.angle_gamma   90.00
#
_symmetry.space_group_name_H-M   'P 1'
#
loop_
_entity.id
_entity.type
_entity.pdbx_description
1 polymer ?
#
loop_
_entity_poly.entity_id
_entity_poly.type
_entity_poly.pdbx_seq_one_letter_code
_entity_poly.pdbx_strand_id
1 'polypeptide(L)'
;GNVDINVANNGGNNVGVFINTGTGTFSIQMTYSTGASSAPNSVTTADINADGKVDIIVANYGTNNVGVLINNGNGIFAAQVTYTSVNGTKCVVVVEGNGYV
;
A
#
# COMPACT_ATOMS: atom_id res chain seq x y z
N GLY A 1 3.33 -15.38 9.65
CA GLY A 1 2.16 -14.59 9.23
C GLY A 1 1.53 -15.24 8.03
N ASN A 2 0.23 -15.05 7.83
CA ASN A 2 -0.44 -15.48 6.61
C ASN A 2 -0.24 -14.39 5.54
N VAL A 3 -0.22 -14.78 4.26
CA VAL A 3 -0.13 -13.82 3.15
C VAL A 3 -1.51 -13.22 2.92
N ASP A 4 -1.58 -11.89 2.96
CA ASP A 4 -2.78 -11.07 2.75
C ASP A 4 -2.88 -10.56 1.30
N ILE A 5 -4.02 -9.96 0.93
CA ILE A 5 -4.21 -9.36 -0.40
C ILE A 5 -4.41 -7.84 -0.28
N ASN A 6 -3.68 -7.09 -1.09
CA ASN A 6 -3.81 -5.64 -1.24
C ASN A 6 -4.28 -5.29 -2.66
N VAL A 7 -5.23 -4.36 -2.79
CA VAL A 7 -5.87 -4.00 -4.06
C VAL A 7 -5.91 -2.48 -4.23
N ALA A 8 -5.36 -1.97 -5.34
CA ALA A 8 -5.55 -0.58 -5.75
C ALA A 8 -6.95 -0.37 -6.33
N ASN A 9 -7.82 0.38 -5.66
CA ASN A 9 -9.17 0.67 -6.14
C ASN A 9 -9.21 2.05 -6.81
N ASN A 10 -8.90 2.09 -8.10
CA ASN A 10 -8.75 3.32 -8.87
C ASN A 10 -9.95 4.28 -8.72
N GLY A 11 -11.17 3.83 -9.05
CA GLY A 11 -12.37 4.66 -8.95
C GLY A 11 -12.80 4.98 -7.52
N GLY A 12 -12.33 4.19 -6.53
CA GLY A 12 -12.63 4.38 -5.11
C GLY A 12 -11.64 5.29 -4.38
N ASN A 13 -10.54 5.69 -5.03
CA ASN A 13 -9.45 6.46 -4.41
C ASN A 13 -8.93 5.84 -3.10
N ASN A 14 -8.85 4.50 -3.04
CA ASN A 14 -8.41 3.79 -1.84
C ASN A 14 -7.61 2.53 -2.19
N VAL A 15 -6.91 2.00 -1.18
CA VAL A 15 -6.40 0.62 -1.20
C VAL A 15 -7.33 -0.24 -0.35
N GLY A 16 -7.72 -1.38 -0.90
CA GLY A 16 -8.41 -2.42 -0.16
C GLY A 16 -7.44 -3.47 0.38
N VAL A 17 -7.67 -3.92 1.61
CA VAL A 17 -6.90 -4.96 2.29
C VAL A 17 -7.84 -6.09 2.69
N PHE A 18 -7.47 -7.31 2.32
CA PHE A 18 -8.15 -8.54 2.70
C PHE A 18 -7.21 -9.37 3.58
N ILE A 19 -7.61 -9.62 4.83
CA ILE A 19 -6.78 -10.37 5.79
C ILE A 19 -7.05 -11.86 5.65
N ASN A 20 -5.99 -12.64 5.49
CA ASN A 20 -6.07 -14.08 5.36
C ASN A 20 -6.33 -14.73 6.73
N THR A 21 -7.42 -15.51 6.79
CA THR A 21 -7.85 -16.21 8.01
C THR A 21 -6.95 -17.41 8.37
N GLY A 22 -5.99 -17.76 7.51
CA GLY A 22 -5.09 -18.90 7.66
C GLY A 22 -5.62 -20.19 7.04
N THR A 23 -6.82 -20.18 6.49
CA THR A 23 -7.46 -21.36 5.86
C THR A 23 -7.64 -21.18 4.35
N GLY A 24 -7.00 -20.17 3.75
CA GLY A 24 -7.18 -19.81 2.35
C GLY A 24 -8.48 -19.03 2.08
N THR A 25 -9.16 -18.57 3.13
CA THR A 25 -10.26 -17.61 3.03
C THR A 25 -9.80 -16.24 3.53
N PHE A 26 -10.51 -15.19 3.12
CA PHE A 26 -10.15 -13.81 3.44
C PHE A 26 -11.29 -13.09 4.15
N SER A 27 -10.95 -12.16 5.04
CA SER A 27 -11.89 -11.29 5.73
C SER A 27 -12.67 -10.40 4.76
N ILE A 28 -13.68 -9.69 5.29
CA ILE A 28 -14.23 -8.53 4.59
C ILE A 28 -13.10 -7.52 4.28
N GLN A 29 -13.26 -6.80 3.17
CA GLN A 29 -12.30 -5.80 2.74
C GLN A 29 -12.29 -4.62 3.72
N MET A 30 -11.11 -4.26 4.21
CA MET A 30 -10.87 -2.97 4.84
C MET A 30 -10.35 -2.00 3.78
N THR A 31 -10.76 -0.74 3.82
CA THR A 31 -10.33 0.27 2.84
C THR A 31 -9.59 1.41 3.51
N TYR A 32 -8.53 1.87 2.85
CA TYR A 32 -7.68 2.97 3.30
C TYR A 32 -7.61 4.02 2.21
N SER A 33 -8.04 5.24 2.54
CA SER A 33 -8.03 6.37 1.61
C SER A 33 -6.61 6.66 1.11
N THR A 34 -6.50 6.96 -0.18
CA THR A 34 -5.26 7.41 -0.82
C THR A 34 -5.32 8.89 -1.23
N GLY A 35 -6.29 9.62 -0.68
CA GLY A 35 -6.57 11.02 -0.99
C GLY A 35 -7.58 11.22 -2.11
N ALA A 36 -8.19 12.40 -2.18
CA ALA A 36 -9.18 12.71 -3.21
C ALA A 36 -8.52 12.73 -4.61
N SER A 37 -9.21 12.14 -5.59
CA SER A 37 -8.76 12.07 -6.99
C SER A 37 -7.39 11.41 -7.18
N SER A 38 -6.95 10.58 -6.23
CA SER A 38 -5.65 9.91 -6.28
C SER A 38 -5.55 8.87 -7.40
N ALA A 39 -6.68 8.25 -7.77
CA ALA A 39 -6.77 7.23 -8.81
C ALA A 39 -5.61 6.21 -8.69
N PRO A 40 -5.51 5.45 -7.57
CA PRO A 40 -4.40 4.53 -7.36
C PRO A 40 -4.37 3.50 -8.48
N ASN A 41 -3.18 3.24 -9.01
CA ASN A 41 -2.99 2.41 -10.21
C ASN A 41 -2.22 1.12 -9.91
N SER A 42 -1.34 1.14 -8.91
CA SER A 42 -0.55 -0.01 -8.51
C SER A 42 -0.26 0.04 -7.01
N VAL A 43 -0.13 -1.15 -6.41
CA VAL A 43 0.29 -1.34 -5.02
C VAL A 43 1.46 -2.31 -4.98
N THR A 44 2.39 -2.05 -4.08
CA THR A 44 3.47 -2.97 -3.69
C THR A 44 3.63 -2.90 -2.17
N THR A 45 4.49 -3.75 -1.62
CA THR A 45 4.62 -3.91 -0.17
C THR A 45 6.07 -4.17 0.21
N ALA A 46 6.50 -3.56 1.31
CA ALA A 46 7.80 -3.78 1.94
C ALA A 46 7.75 -3.27 3.38
N ASP A 47 8.65 -3.74 4.24
CA ASP A 47 8.87 -3.14 5.55
C ASP A 47 9.75 -1.88 5.36
N ILE A 48 9.13 -0.70 5.28
CA ILE A 48 9.81 0.55 4.93
C ILE A 48 10.40 1.24 6.17
N ASN A 49 9.84 0.96 7.35
CA ASN A 49 10.29 1.55 8.62
C ASN A 49 11.16 0.60 9.47
N ALA A 50 11.44 -0.61 8.99
CA ALA A 50 12.24 -1.65 9.62
C ALA A 50 11.69 -2.10 11.00
N ASP A 51 10.36 -2.12 11.15
CA ASP A 51 9.69 -2.53 12.38
C ASP A 51 9.24 -4.02 12.40
N GLY A 52 9.53 -4.75 11.32
CA GLY A 52 9.16 -6.14 11.13
C GLY A 52 7.75 -6.34 10.59
N LYS A 53 7.02 -5.26 10.25
CA LYS A 53 5.67 -5.32 9.69
C LYS A 53 5.71 -4.78 8.26
N VAL A 54 5.05 -5.52 7.37
CA VAL A 54 4.99 -5.16 5.95
C VAL A 54 4.04 -3.97 5.76
N ASP A 55 4.56 -2.87 5.21
CA ASP A 55 3.83 -1.66 4.84
C ASP A 55 3.27 -1.75 3.41
N ILE A 56 2.37 -0.81 3.07
CA ILE A 56 1.81 -0.67 1.72
C ILE A 56 2.35 0.58 1.05
N ILE A 57 2.79 0.44 -0.19
CA ILE A 57 3.25 1.52 -1.06
C ILE A 57 2.33 1.57 -2.28
N VAL A 58 1.83 2.77 -2.60
CA VAL A 58 0.80 2.99 -3.61
C VAL A 58 1.29 3.97 -4.66
N ALA A 59 1.13 3.62 -5.93
CA ALA A 59 1.26 4.54 -7.05
C ALA A 59 -0.07 5.29 -7.27
N ASN A 60 -0.12 6.56 -6.89
CA ASN A 60 -1.27 7.42 -7.11
C ASN A 60 -1.11 8.16 -8.44
N TYR A 61 -1.84 7.71 -9.46
CA TYR A 61 -1.73 8.26 -10.81
C TYR A 61 -2.34 9.67 -10.91
N GLY A 62 -3.52 9.89 -10.33
CA GLY A 62 -4.26 11.14 -10.46
C GLY A 62 -3.62 12.30 -9.70
N THR A 63 -2.97 12.04 -8.57
CA THR A 63 -2.31 13.05 -7.74
C THR A 63 -0.79 13.10 -7.92
N ASN A 64 -0.24 12.34 -8.87
CA ASN A 64 1.19 12.33 -9.22
C ASN A 64 2.11 12.13 -8.01
N ASN A 65 1.80 11.16 -7.15
CA ASN A 65 2.63 10.87 -5.99
C ASN A 65 2.70 9.38 -5.71
N VAL A 66 3.65 9.02 -4.85
CA VAL A 66 3.70 7.74 -4.18
C VAL A 66 3.17 7.95 -2.78
N GLY A 67 2.29 7.07 -2.32
CA GLY A 67 1.82 7.10 -0.96
C GLY A 67 2.25 5.87 -0.18
N VAL A 68 2.63 6.06 1.07
CA VAL A 68 3.05 5.01 1.99
C VAL A 68 2.05 4.93 3.14
N LEU A 69 1.54 3.73 3.41
CA LEU A 69 0.68 3.43 4.54
C LEU A 69 1.44 2.50 5.48
N ILE A 70 1.80 3.02 6.66
CA ILE A 70 2.56 2.27 7.67
C ILE A 70 1.66 1.27 8.39
N ASN A 71 2.10 0.03 8.50
CA ASN A 71 1.39 -1.03 9.17
C ASN A 71 1.59 -0.94 10.69
N ASN A 72 0.55 -0.56 11.42
CA ASN A 72 0.61 -0.51 12.88
C ASN A 72 0.52 -1.92 13.51
N GLY A 73 0.22 -2.95 12.72
CA GLY A 73 0.04 -4.34 13.13
C GLY A 73 -1.40 -4.80 12.96
N ASN A 74 -1.59 -6.13 12.99
CA ASN A 74 -2.91 -6.78 12.83
C ASN A 74 -3.68 -6.35 11.57
N GLY A 75 -2.97 -5.96 10.51
CA GLY A 75 -3.58 -5.49 9.27
C GLY A 75 -4.19 -4.09 9.35
N ILE A 76 -3.86 -3.30 10.38
CA ILE A 76 -4.33 -1.92 10.54
C ILE A 76 -3.24 -0.96 10.08
N PHE A 77 -3.56 -0.16 9.07
CA PHE A 77 -2.63 0.81 8.49
C PHE A 77 -2.93 2.25 8.94
N ALA A 78 -1.87 3.03 9.09
CA ALA A 78 -1.95 4.47 9.32
C ALA A 78 -2.47 5.22 8.09
N ALA A 79 -2.82 6.49 8.30
CA ALA A 79 -3.12 7.40 7.19
C ALA A 79 -1.92 7.52 6.24
N GLN A 80 -2.20 7.65 4.95
CA GLN A 80 -1.18 7.72 3.93
C GLN A 80 -0.29 8.96 4.10
N VAL A 81 1.03 8.76 4.04
CA VAL A 81 2.02 9.82 3.82
C VAL A 81 2.40 9.83 2.34
N THR A 82 2.50 11.01 1.73
CA THR A 82 2.72 11.13 0.28
C THR A 82 4.08 11.74 -0.06
N TYR A 83 4.65 11.28 -1.18
CA TYR A 83 5.92 11.71 -1.74
C TYR A 83 5.70 12.02 -3.22
N THR A 84 5.93 13.27 -3.63
CA THR A 84 5.67 13.72 -5.00
C THR A 84 6.52 12.94 -6.01
N SER A 85 5.88 12.53 -7.10
CA SER A 85 6.53 12.01 -8.29
C SER A 85 6.34 12.99 -9.44
N VAL A 86 7.31 13.10 -10.32
CA VAL A 86 7.20 13.98 -11.49
C VAL A 86 6.52 13.20 -12.62
N ASN A 87 5.23 13.50 -12.83
CA ASN A 87 4.38 13.05 -13.95
C ASN A 87 3.80 11.62 -13.84
N GLY A 88 2.59 11.51 -13.28
CA GLY A 88 1.71 10.34 -13.38
C GLY A 88 2.32 9.05 -12.87
N THR A 89 2.40 8.85 -11.56
CA THR A 89 2.91 7.59 -10.98
C THR A 89 2.02 6.42 -11.40
N LYS A 90 2.50 5.57 -12.32
CA LYS A 90 1.75 4.40 -12.81
C LYS A 90 2.05 3.13 -12.02
N CYS A 91 3.31 2.94 -11.66
CA CYS A 91 3.81 1.74 -11.01
C CYS A 91 4.87 2.13 -9.98
N VAL A 92 4.98 1.31 -8.94
CA VAL A 92 6.02 1.39 -7.92
C VAL A 92 6.64 0.00 -7.77
N VAL A 93 7.95 -0.04 -7.65
CA VAL A 93 8.71 -1.24 -7.26
C VAL A 93 9.59 -0.86 -6.09
N VAL A 94 9.78 -1.77 -5.15
CA VAL A 94 10.69 -1.57 -4.01
C VAL A 94 11.97 -2.36 -4.29
N VAL A 95 13.11 -1.71 -4.07
CA VAL A 95 14.43 -2.32 -4.18
C VAL A 95 15.27 -1.87 -3.00
N GLU A 96 15.94 -2.81 -2.34
CA GLU A 96 16.96 -2.50 -1.33
C GLU A 96 18.23 -2.03 -2.05
N GLY A 97 18.34 -0.71 -2.24
CA GLY A 97 19.42 -0.10 -3.02
C GLY A 97 20.74 0.11 -2.27
N ASN A 98 20.77 -0.12 -0.95
CA ASN A 98 21.90 0.21 -0.09
C ASN A 98 22.67 -1.01 0.47
N GLY A 99 22.25 -2.25 0.17
CA GLY A 99 23.11 -3.44 0.30
C GLY A 99 23.60 -3.82 1.70
N TYR A 100 22.93 -3.40 2.78
CA TYR A 100 23.25 -3.90 4.13
C TYR A 100 22.26 -5.00 4.51
N VAL A 101 22.77 -6.23 4.49
CA VAL A 101 22.19 -7.43 5.12
C VAL A 101 22.69 -7.51 6.56
#